data_AF-A0A1E7HPW0-F1
#
_entry.id   AF-A0A1E7HPW0-F1
#
_cell.length_a   1.000
_cell.length_b   1.000
_cell.length_c   1.000
_cell.angle_alpha   90.00
_cell.angle_beta   90.00
_cell.angle_gamma   90.00
#
_symmetry.space_group_name_H-M   'P 1'
#
loop_
_entity.id
_entity.type
_entity.pdbx_description
1 polymer ?
#
loop_
_entity_poly.entity_id
_entity_poly.type
_entity_poly.pdbx_seq_one_letter_code
_entity_poly.pdbx_strand_id
1 'polypeptide(L)'
;MKPVTSIDTKPQMRIGVYVCHCGSNIAQTVNCPKVSETASGLEDVVISKHIAYACSEPGQQEIRDDIHEHGLERIVVASCSPRLHEPTFRQMMQSAGLNPYLLEMANLREQCSWVHLNEPDAATQKAEDLVNMAVSRARLLQPLEEEKLPLTKRTLVIGGGIAGIQTSLDLADNGYEVVLVEKNASIGGTMAQIDKTFPTMDCSI
;
A
#
# COMPACT_ATOMS: atom_id res chain seq x y z
N MET A 1 -48.22 8.21 -21.75
CA MET A 1 -47.37 8.77 -20.68
C MET A 1 -47.57 7.88 -19.46
N LYS A 2 -46.64 6.95 -19.20
CA LYS A 2 -46.70 6.09 -18.01
C LYS A 2 -46.04 6.82 -16.84
N PRO A 3 -46.58 6.72 -15.61
CA PRO A 3 -45.99 7.37 -14.45
C PRO A 3 -44.64 6.72 -14.14
N VAL A 4 -43.60 7.54 -14.03
CA VAL A 4 -42.29 7.12 -13.51
C VAL A 4 -42.42 7.13 -11.98
N THR A 5 -42.81 5.98 -11.42
CA THR A 5 -42.74 5.72 -9.99
C THR A 5 -41.75 4.59 -9.73
N SER A 6 -40.49 4.97 -9.56
CA SER A 6 -39.56 4.33 -8.63
C SER A 6 -38.46 5.33 -8.36
N ILE A 7 -38.48 5.92 -7.16
CA ILE A 7 -37.29 6.56 -6.61
C ILE A 7 -36.34 5.38 -6.40
N ASP A 8 -35.37 5.20 -7.30
CA ASP A 8 -34.23 4.31 -7.09
C ASP A 8 -33.46 4.85 -5.88
N THR A 9 -33.85 4.43 -4.68
CA THR A 9 -33.01 4.56 -3.50
C THR A 9 -31.80 3.69 -3.74
N LYS A 10 -30.69 4.28 -4.21
CA LYS A 10 -29.40 3.59 -4.20
C LYS A 10 -29.21 2.99 -2.80
N PRO A 11 -28.86 1.70 -2.67
CA PRO A 11 -28.51 1.15 -1.37
C PRO A 11 -27.41 2.01 -0.76
N GLN A 12 -27.60 2.41 0.50
CA GLN A 12 -26.68 3.26 1.23
C GLN A 12 -25.33 2.53 1.33
N MET A 13 -24.27 3.18 0.83
CA MET A 13 -22.92 2.60 0.80
C MET A 13 -22.42 2.41 2.23
N ARG A 14 -21.63 1.36 2.47
CA ARG A 14 -21.12 1.03 3.81
C ARG A 14 -19.61 1.17 3.86
N ILE A 15 -19.13 2.31 4.31
CA ILE A 15 -17.70 2.65 4.37
C ILE A 15 -17.18 2.48 5.81
N GLY A 16 -16.07 1.77 5.98
CA GLY A 16 -15.29 1.73 7.21
C GLY A 16 -14.06 2.64 7.11
N VAL A 17 -13.83 3.48 8.12
CA VAL A 17 -12.67 4.38 8.20
C VAL A 17 -11.76 3.98 9.36
N TYR A 18 -10.47 3.83 9.08
CA TYR A 18 -9.48 3.41 10.07
C TYR A 18 -8.30 4.37 10.13
N VAL A 19 -8.18 5.12 11.24
CA VAL A 19 -7.14 6.11 11.47
C VAL A 19 -6.00 5.51 12.28
N CYS A 20 -4.84 5.32 11.64
CA CYS A 20 -3.68 4.68 12.28
C CYS A 20 -2.88 5.68 13.11
N HIS A 21 -2.46 5.29 14.32
CA HIS A 21 -1.53 6.07 15.15
C HIS A 21 -0.07 5.91 14.69
N CYS A 22 0.26 4.74 14.12
CA CYS A 22 1.62 4.34 13.75
C CYS A 22 2.60 4.49 14.93
N GLY A 23 2.18 4.06 16.12
CA GLY A 23 2.85 4.38 17.38
C GLY A 23 2.75 5.89 17.65
N SER A 24 3.89 6.57 17.75
CA SER A 24 3.94 8.04 17.84
C SER A 24 4.07 8.73 16.48
N ASN A 25 4.33 8.00 15.38
CA ASN A 25 4.66 8.65 14.10
C ASN A 25 3.54 9.51 13.53
N ILE A 26 2.27 9.15 13.77
CA ILE A 26 1.11 9.97 13.39
C ILE A 26 0.53 10.63 14.65
N ALA A 27 0.30 9.84 15.71
CA ALA A 27 -0.39 10.30 16.91
C ALA A 27 0.35 11.39 17.72
N GLN A 28 1.66 11.59 17.51
CA GLN A 28 2.39 12.69 18.15
C GLN A 28 1.97 14.07 17.62
N THR A 29 1.49 14.14 16.37
CA THR A 29 1.24 15.40 15.67
C THR A 29 -0.22 15.55 15.25
N VAL A 30 -0.85 14.45 14.85
CA VAL A 30 -2.26 14.42 14.43
C VAL A 30 -3.08 13.82 15.56
N ASN A 31 -4.13 14.52 15.97
CA ASN A 31 -5.12 13.99 16.92
C ASN A 31 -5.98 12.92 16.23
N CYS A 32 -5.49 11.68 16.22
CA CYS A 32 -6.13 10.55 15.55
C CYS A 32 -7.56 10.27 16.07
N PRO A 33 -7.84 10.33 17.38
CA PRO A 33 -9.21 10.24 17.89
C PRO A 33 -10.15 11.28 17.29
N LYS A 34 -9.72 12.55 17.22
CA LYS A 34 -10.54 13.62 16.62
C LYS A 34 -10.80 13.36 15.13
N VAL A 35 -9.78 12.98 14.37
CA VAL A 35 -9.94 12.64 12.93
C VAL A 35 -10.94 11.50 12.74
N SER A 36 -10.87 10.47 13.59
CA SER A 36 -11.80 9.35 13.59
C SER A 36 -13.24 9.79 13.93
N GLU A 37 -13.41 10.65 14.94
CA GLU A 37 -14.71 11.21 15.32
C GLU A 37 -15.31 12.05 14.18
N THR A 38 -14.52 12.94 13.57
CA THR A 38 -14.96 13.73 12.42
C THR A 38 -15.39 12.85 11.24
N ALA A 39 -14.62 11.79 10.95
CA ALA A 39 -14.95 10.86 9.87
C ALA A 39 -16.24 10.07 10.13
N SER A 40 -16.60 9.81 11.40
CA SER A 40 -17.85 9.13 11.76
C SER A 40 -19.11 9.92 11.40
N GLY A 41 -18.99 11.24 11.26
CA GLY A 41 -20.10 12.12 10.84
C GLY A 41 -20.28 12.23 9.32
N LEU A 42 -19.44 11.60 8.51
CA LEU A 42 -19.54 11.65 7.05
C LEU A 42 -20.64 10.69 6.55
N GLU A 43 -21.36 11.12 5.51
CA GLU A 43 -22.35 10.26 4.83
C GLU A 43 -21.71 8.94 4.37
N ASP A 44 -22.45 7.83 4.44
CA ASP A 44 -22.00 6.46 4.11
C ASP A 44 -20.93 5.84 5.04
N VAL A 45 -20.37 6.59 5.99
CA VAL A 45 -19.44 6.03 6.98
C VAL A 45 -20.25 5.34 8.08
N VAL A 46 -20.15 4.01 8.13
CA VAL A 46 -20.88 3.17 9.10
C VAL A 46 -20.05 2.97 10.37
N ILE A 47 -18.73 2.90 10.23
CA ILE A 47 -17.80 2.76 11.34
C ILE A 47 -16.54 3.58 11.10
N SER A 48 -16.05 4.23 12.14
CA SER A 48 -14.79 4.97 12.13
C SER A 48 -14.04 4.68 13.42
N LYS A 49 -12.85 4.11 13.31
CA LYS A 49 -12.00 3.77 14.45
C LYS A 49 -10.61 4.37 14.31
N HIS A 50 -9.97 4.62 15.44
CA HIS A 50 -8.55 4.90 15.50
C HIS A 50 -7.80 3.72 16.13
N ILE A 51 -6.74 3.25 15.47
CA ILE A 51 -6.05 2.00 15.81
C ILE A 51 -4.54 2.23 15.93
N ALA A 52 -3.90 1.54 16.87
CA ALA A 52 -2.48 1.76 17.19
C ALA A 52 -1.56 1.49 15.98
N TYR A 53 -1.77 0.35 15.32
CA TYR A 53 -1.00 -0.09 14.15
C TYR A 53 -1.91 -0.83 13.17
N ALA A 54 -2.48 -0.11 12.20
CA ALA A 54 -3.39 -0.68 11.20
C ALA A 54 -2.80 -1.86 10.42
N CYS A 55 -1.50 -1.82 10.10
CA CYS A 55 -0.81 -2.85 9.33
C CYS A 55 -0.43 -4.09 10.16
N SER A 56 -0.53 -4.02 11.48
CA SER A 56 -0.21 -5.17 12.35
C SER A 56 -1.29 -6.24 12.27
N GLU A 57 -0.96 -7.49 12.60
CA GLU A 57 -1.94 -8.58 12.58
C GLU A 57 -3.19 -8.29 13.43
N PRO A 58 -3.09 -7.76 14.67
CA PRO A 58 -4.27 -7.36 15.43
C PRO A 58 -5.08 -6.25 14.76
N GLY A 59 -4.43 -5.26 14.16
CA GLY A 59 -5.10 -4.15 13.46
C GLY A 59 -5.82 -4.63 12.19
N GLN A 60 -5.22 -5.53 11.43
CA GLN A 60 -5.87 -6.14 10.28
C GLN A 60 -7.03 -7.05 10.69
N GLN A 61 -6.90 -7.81 11.78
CA GLN A 61 -7.98 -8.64 12.29
C GLN A 61 -9.19 -7.79 12.69
N GLU A 62 -8.97 -6.67 13.38
CA GLU A 62 -10.05 -5.75 13.76
C GLU A 62 -10.80 -5.21 12.52
N ILE A 63 -10.08 -4.85 11.45
CA ILE A 63 -10.71 -4.41 10.20
C ILE A 63 -11.51 -5.54 9.54
N ARG A 64 -10.99 -6.77 9.55
CA ARG A 64 -11.70 -7.95 9.00
C ARG A 64 -12.98 -8.26 9.78
N ASP A 65 -12.91 -8.21 11.11
CA ASP A 65 -14.06 -8.47 11.97
C ASP A 65 -15.17 -7.43 11.69
N ASP A 66 -14.80 -6.15 11.61
CA ASP A 66 -15.73 -5.08 11.29
C ASP A 66 -16.32 -5.19 9.88
N ILE A 67 -15.53 -5.64 8.89
CA ILE A 67 -16.00 -5.92 7.53
C ILE A 67 -17.19 -6.88 7.57
N HIS A 68 -17.08 -7.96 8.36
CA HIS A 68 -18.11 -8.98 8.47
C HIS A 68 -19.27 -8.54 9.37
N GLU A 69 -18.97 -7.97 10.53
CA GLU A 69 -19.97 -7.54 11.52
C GLU A 69 -20.86 -6.42 10.99
N HIS A 70 -20.26 -5.45 10.29
CA HIS A 70 -20.96 -4.30 9.77
C HIS A 70 -21.26 -4.40 8.28
N GLY A 71 -20.93 -5.51 7.61
CA GLY A 71 -21.18 -5.68 6.17
C GLY A 71 -20.58 -4.53 5.36
N LEU A 72 -19.31 -4.19 5.61
CA LEU A 72 -18.65 -3.07 4.95
C LEU A 72 -18.35 -3.42 3.49
N GLU A 73 -18.53 -2.44 2.61
CA GLU A 73 -18.33 -2.58 1.16
C GLU A 73 -17.12 -1.82 0.65
N ARG A 74 -16.65 -0.83 1.41
CA ARG A 74 -15.49 0.02 1.10
C ARG A 74 -14.69 0.26 2.36
N ILE A 75 -13.37 0.31 2.22
CA ILE A 75 -12.48 0.59 3.34
C ILE A 75 -11.62 1.80 3.02
N VAL A 76 -11.52 2.73 3.98
CA VAL A 76 -10.57 3.82 3.97
C VAL A 76 -9.58 3.61 5.10
N VAL A 77 -8.30 3.48 4.77
CA VAL A 77 -7.22 3.41 5.78
C VAL A 77 -6.42 4.70 5.75
N ALA A 78 -6.55 5.50 6.81
CA ALA A 78 -5.85 6.75 7.00
C ALA A 78 -4.55 6.50 7.79
N SER A 79 -3.43 6.34 7.10
CA SER A 79 -2.17 5.86 7.69
C SER A 79 -0.93 6.38 6.96
N CYS A 80 -0.04 5.49 6.53
CA CYS A 80 1.17 5.78 5.77
C CYS A 80 0.89 5.78 4.26
N SER A 81 1.96 6.00 3.48
CA SER A 81 1.91 5.99 2.03
C SER A 81 1.33 4.70 1.43
N PRO A 82 0.45 4.79 0.42
CA PRO A 82 0.00 3.62 -0.33
C PRO A 82 1.17 2.90 -1.02
N ARG A 83 2.26 3.61 -1.36
CA ARG A 83 3.48 2.99 -1.91
C ARG A 83 4.15 1.98 -0.97
N LEU A 84 3.78 1.98 0.31
CA LEU A 84 4.31 1.07 1.32
C LEU A 84 3.33 -0.07 1.64
N HIS A 85 2.10 0.25 2.07
CA HIS A 85 1.17 -0.75 2.61
C HIS A 85 -0.12 -0.97 1.81
N GLU A 86 -0.29 -0.33 0.64
CA GLU A 86 -1.45 -0.63 -0.22
C GLU A 86 -1.53 -2.13 -0.57
N PRO A 87 -0.44 -2.83 -0.96
CA PRO A 87 -0.49 -4.26 -1.20
C PRO A 87 -0.92 -5.06 0.04
N THR A 88 -0.45 -4.65 1.22
CA THR A 88 -0.81 -5.28 2.51
C THR A 88 -2.30 -5.18 2.79
N PHE A 89 -2.89 -3.99 2.67
CA PHE A 89 -4.32 -3.80 2.91
C PHE A 89 -5.18 -4.41 1.81
N ARG A 90 -4.72 -4.43 0.55
CA ARG A 90 -5.40 -5.16 -0.53
C ARG A 90 -5.44 -6.66 -0.27
N GLN A 91 -4.36 -7.25 0.23
CA GLN A 91 -4.33 -8.66 0.61
C GLN A 91 -5.27 -8.95 1.80
N MET A 92 -5.36 -8.03 2.77
CA MET A 92 -6.33 -8.11 3.87
C MET A 92 -7.77 -8.04 3.37
N MET A 93 -8.08 -7.11 2.45
CA MET A 93 -9.40 -7.00 1.82
C MET A 93 -9.79 -8.32 1.12
N GLN A 94 -8.86 -8.89 0.34
CA GLN A 94 -9.07 -10.16 -0.33
C GLN A 94 -9.35 -11.30 0.66
N SER A 95 -8.62 -11.38 1.78
CA SER A 95 -8.84 -12.42 2.79
C SER A 95 -10.17 -12.25 3.54
N ALA A 96 -10.71 -11.04 3.58
CA ALA A 96 -12.06 -10.74 4.09
C ALA A 96 -13.18 -10.93 3.05
N GLY A 97 -12.86 -11.35 1.82
CA GLY A 97 -13.83 -11.54 0.74
C GLY A 97 -14.27 -10.26 0.03
N LEU A 98 -13.57 -9.13 0.25
CA LEU A 98 -13.80 -7.88 -0.46
C LEU A 98 -12.88 -7.75 -1.68
N ASN A 99 -13.38 -7.05 -2.70
CA ASN A 99 -12.56 -6.70 -3.85
C ASN A 99 -11.45 -5.70 -3.42
N PRO A 100 -10.17 -5.97 -3.72
CA PRO A 100 -9.04 -5.15 -3.25
C PRO A 100 -9.05 -3.71 -3.78
N TYR A 101 -9.75 -3.44 -4.88
CA TYR A 101 -9.84 -2.11 -5.50
C TYR A 101 -10.94 -1.25 -4.89
N LEU A 102 -11.62 -1.76 -3.86
CA LEU A 102 -12.60 -1.05 -3.04
C LEU A 102 -11.97 -0.44 -1.77
N LEU A 103 -10.64 -0.40 -1.74
CA LEU A 103 -9.80 0.25 -0.74
C LEU A 103 -9.37 1.63 -1.23
N GLU A 104 -9.43 2.63 -0.35
CA GLU A 104 -8.72 3.90 -0.51
C GLU A 104 -7.79 4.14 0.69
N MET A 105 -6.65 4.79 0.45
CA MET A 105 -5.72 5.15 1.52
C MET A 105 -5.53 6.66 1.60
N ALA A 106 -5.68 7.22 2.80
CA ALA A 106 -5.30 8.60 3.09
C ALA A 106 -3.91 8.61 3.75
N ASN A 107 -2.94 9.30 3.15
CA ASN A 107 -1.59 9.39 3.70
C ASN A 107 -1.51 10.49 4.77
N LEU A 108 -1.61 10.08 6.03
CA LEU A 108 -1.51 10.95 7.20
C LEU A 108 -0.08 11.00 7.78
N ARG A 109 0.88 10.21 7.27
CA ARG A 109 2.25 10.15 7.80
C ARG A 109 3.22 11.00 6.99
N GLU A 110 3.66 10.48 5.83
CA GLU A 110 4.65 11.15 4.99
C GLU A 110 4.13 12.49 4.43
N GLN A 111 2.81 12.62 4.27
CA GLN A 111 2.18 13.83 3.73
C GLN A 111 1.47 14.69 4.79
N CYS A 112 1.51 14.32 6.07
CA CYS A 112 0.90 15.12 7.13
C CYS A 112 1.76 15.16 8.41
N SER A 113 1.71 14.13 9.26
CA SER A 113 2.32 14.20 10.60
C SER A 113 3.83 14.48 10.57
N TRP A 114 4.59 13.82 9.69
CA TRP A 114 6.05 13.98 9.64
C TRP A 114 6.52 15.34 9.13
N VAL A 115 5.67 16.04 8.38
CA VAL A 115 6.02 17.32 7.75
C VAL A 115 5.42 18.53 8.47
N HIS A 116 4.52 18.30 9.44
CA HIS A 116 3.81 19.35 10.19
C HIS A 116 3.98 19.22 11.71
N LEU A 117 5.13 18.68 12.16
CA LEU A 117 5.41 18.41 13.59
C LEU A 117 5.18 19.61 14.53
N ASN A 118 5.41 20.83 14.02
CA ASN A 118 5.30 22.06 14.80
C ASN A 118 3.92 22.75 14.68
N GLU A 119 2.99 22.19 13.92
CA GLU A 119 1.67 22.77 13.65
C GLU A 119 0.55 21.72 13.86
N PRO A 120 0.41 21.13 15.06
CA PRO A 120 -0.46 19.97 15.30
C PRO A 120 -1.95 20.23 15.01
N ASP A 121 -2.45 21.44 15.28
CA ASP A 121 -3.84 21.79 14.99
C ASP A 121 -4.10 21.83 13.47
N ALA A 122 -3.18 22.44 12.71
CA ALA A 122 -3.25 22.49 11.25
C ALA A 122 -3.02 21.09 10.63
N ALA A 123 -2.13 20.28 11.21
CA ALA A 123 -1.90 18.89 10.80
C ALA A 123 -3.15 18.03 11.02
N THR A 124 -3.85 18.24 12.14
CA THR A 124 -5.11 17.55 12.43
C THR A 124 -6.20 17.98 11.46
N GLN A 125 -6.36 19.28 11.19
CA GLN A 125 -7.32 19.75 10.19
C GLN A 125 -7.03 19.18 8.80
N LYS A 126 -5.75 19.19 8.38
CA LYS A 126 -5.33 18.59 7.12
C LYS A 126 -5.64 17.10 7.08
N ALA A 127 -5.48 16.38 8.18
CA ALA A 127 -5.79 14.96 8.26
C ALA A 127 -7.29 14.68 8.11
N GLU A 128 -8.16 15.49 8.72
CA GLU A 128 -9.62 15.43 8.53
C GLU A 128 -9.98 15.63 7.04
N ASP A 129 -9.38 16.63 6.39
CA ASP A 129 -9.61 16.91 4.96
C ASP A 129 -9.15 15.75 4.06
N LEU A 130 -7.96 15.19 4.33
CA LEU A 130 -7.44 14.03 3.59
C LEU A 130 -8.33 12.80 3.73
N VAL A 131 -8.88 12.56 4.92
CA VAL A 131 -9.84 11.47 5.16
C VAL A 131 -11.15 11.73 4.41
N ASN A 132 -11.67 12.96 4.46
CA ASN A 132 -12.87 13.33 3.72
C ASN A 132 -12.70 13.16 2.20
N MET A 133 -11.54 13.54 1.66
CA MET A 133 -11.18 13.32 0.25
C MET A 133 -11.15 11.82 -0.08
N ALA A 134 -10.53 10.99 0.78
CA ALA A 134 -10.46 9.55 0.58
C ALA A 134 -11.84 8.89 0.64
N VAL A 135 -12.68 9.25 1.61
CA VAL A 135 -14.08 8.79 1.69
C VAL A 135 -14.86 9.19 0.44
N SER A 136 -14.70 10.43 -0.03
CA SER A 136 -15.35 10.92 -1.25
C SER A 136 -14.95 10.12 -2.49
N ARG A 137 -13.69 9.72 -2.60
CA ARG A 137 -13.21 8.83 -3.67
C ARG A 137 -13.72 7.41 -3.51
N ALA A 138 -13.74 6.88 -2.28
CA ALA A 138 -14.18 5.52 -1.97
C ALA A 138 -15.63 5.26 -2.43
N ARG A 139 -16.50 6.28 -2.35
CA ARG A 139 -17.88 6.23 -2.88
C ARG A 139 -17.96 5.92 -4.38
N LEU A 140 -16.93 6.28 -5.14
CA LEU A 140 -16.89 6.12 -6.60
C LEU A 140 -16.03 4.93 -7.04
N LEU A 141 -15.35 4.25 -6.11
CA LEU A 141 -14.57 3.07 -6.44
C LEU A 141 -15.46 1.94 -6.96
N GLN A 142 -14.95 1.27 -8.00
CA GLN A 142 -15.59 0.14 -8.64
C GLN A 142 -14.74 -1.11 -8.41
N PRO A 143 -15.37 -2.29 -8.27
CA PRO A 143 -14.62 -3.54 -8.22
C PRO A 143 -13.90 -3.74 -9.55
N LEU A 144 -12.62 -4.10 -9.49
CA LEU A 144 -11.83 -4.45 -10.67
C LEU A 144 -11.38 -5.91 -10.61
N GLU A 145 -11.15 -6.50 -11.77
CA GLU A 145 -10.59 -7.84 -11.91
C GLU A 145 -9.14 -7.73 -12.40
N GLU A 146 -8.25 -8.55 -11.82
CA GLU A 146 -6.87 -8.62 -12.26
C GLU A 146 -6.76 -9.38 -13.59
N GLU A 147 -6.14 -8.74 -14.58
CA GLU A 147 -5.83 -9.40 -15.84
C GLU A 147 -4.68 -10.39 -15.67
N LYS A 148 -4.88 -11.62 -16.16
CA LYS A 148 -3.83 -12.64 -16.21
C LYS A 148 -3.11 -12.57 -17.55
N LEU A 149 -1.86 -12.13 -17.52
CA LEU A 149 -1.00 -12.06 -18.70
C LEU A 149 -0.07 -13.27 -18.77
N PRO A 150 0.20 -13.82 -19.96
CA PRO A 150 1.16 -14.91 -20.13
C PRO A 150 2.58 -14.43 -19.81
N LEU A 151 3.31 -15.22 -19.03
CA LEU A 151 4.69 -14.93 -18.65
C LEU A 151 5.67 -15.70 -19.56
N THR A 152 6.54 -14.98 -20.26
CA THR A 152 7.68 -15.59 -20.97
C THR A 152 8.73 -16.05 -19.95
N LYS A 153 9.07 -17.34 -19.94
CA LYS A 153 10.05 -17.95 -19.03
C LYS A 153 11.50 -17.67 -19.45
N ARG A 154 11.86 -16.38 -19.57
CA ARG A 154 13.18 -15.92 -19.97
C ARG A 154 13.52 -14.64 -19.23
N THR A 155 14.75 -14.54 -18.72
CA THR A 155 15.22 -13.39 -17.95
C THR A 155 16.29 -12.63 -18.71
N LEU A 156 16.28 -11.30 -18.60
CA LEU A 156 17.32 -10.40 -19.09
C LEU A 156 18.08 -9.82 -17.90
N VAL A 157 19.40 -9.99 -17.88
CA VAL A 157 20.30 -9.37 -16.92
C VAL A 157 21.13 -8.32 -17.66
N ILE A 158 21.13 -7.09 -17.16
CA ILE A 158 21.85 -5.95 -17.75
C ILE A 158 23.03 -5.60 -16.85
N GLY A 159 24.24 -5.77 -17.38
CA GLY A 159 25.51 -5.55 -16.69
C GLY A 159 26.17 -6.85 -16.25
N GLY A 160 27.31 -7.18 -16.83
CA GLY A 160 28.14 -8.35 -16.54
C GLY A 160 29.16 -8.14 -15.42
N GLY A 161 28.84 -7.34 -14.40
CA GLY A 161 29.63 -7.28 -13.16
C GLY A 161 29.33 -8.46 -12.23
N ILE A 162 30.00 -8.56 -11.08
CA ILE A 162 29.80 -9.65 -10.10
C ILE A 162 28.31 -9.89 -9.76
N ALA A 163 27.52 -8.83 -9.56
CA ALA A 163 26.09 -8.96 -9.27
C ALA A 163 25.29 -9.58 -10.42
N GLY A 164 25.56 -9.17 -11.67
CA GLY A 164 24.85 -9.70 -12.84
C GLY A 164 25.30 -11.10 -13.21
N ILE A 165 26.60 -11.42 -13.05
CA ILE A 165 27.12 -12.78 -13.22
C ILE A 165 26.43 -13.72 -12.22
N GLN A 166 26.41 -13.37 -10.92
CA GLN A 166 25.78 -14.21 -9.90
C GLN A 166 24.29 -14.39 -10.15
N THR A 167 23.57 -13.30 -10.45
CA THR A 167 22.14 -13.37 -10.80
C THR A 167 21.88 -14.29 -11.99
N SER A 168 22.76 -14.24 -13.00
CA SER A 168 22.62 -15.08 -14.20
C SER A 168 22.87 -16.56 -13.90
N LEU A 169 23.90 -16.87 -13.10
CA LEU A 169 24.21 -18.24 -12.68
C LEU A 169 23.07 -18.83 -11.84
N ASP A 170 22.61 -18.11 -10.81
CA ASP A 170 21.53 -18.59 -9.93
C ASP A 170 20.25 -18.89 -10.71
N LEU A 171 19.89 -18.04 -11.68
CA LEU A 171 18.72 -18.26 -12.54
C LEU A 171 18.92 -19.42 -13.51
N ALA A 172 20.09 -19.53 -14.14
CA ALA A 172 20.40 -20.61 -15.06
C ALA A 172 20.41 -21.98 -14.37
N ASP A 173 20.99 -22.07 -13.17
CA ASP A 173 21.02 -23.29 -12.36
C ASP A 173 19.63 -23.74 -11.90
N ASN A 174 18.69 -22.79 -11.76
CA ASN A 174 17.28 -23.07 -11.50
C ASN A 174 16.44 -23.32 -12.78
N GLY A 175 17.10 -23.46 -13.94
CA GLY A 175 16.46 -23.86 -15.20
C GLY A 175 15.78 -22.72 -15.98
N TYR A 176 16.07 -21.45 -15.67
CA TYR A 176 15.58 -20.32 -16.44
C TYR A 176 16.52 -20.00 -17.62
N GLU A 177 15.96 -19.65 -18.78
CA GLU A 177 16.77 -19.10 -19.88
C GLU A 177 17.20 -17.67 -19.51
N VAL A 178 18.50 -17.38 -19.54
CA VAL A 178 19.06 -16.08 -19.17
C VAL A 178 19.81 -15.46 -20.35
N VAL A 179 19.53 -14.19 -20.62
CA VAL A 179 20.33 -13.34 -21.51
C VAL A 179 21.09 -12.33 -20.66
N LEU A 180 22.42 -12.40 -20.66
CA LEU A 180 23.29 -11.41 -20.01
C LEU A 180 23.81 -10.42 -21.07
N VAL A 181 23.50 -9.14 -20.89
CA VAL A 181 23.97 -8.06 -21.77
C VAL A 181 24.98 -7.20 -21.01
N GLU A 182 26.23 -7.21 -21.46
CA GLU A 182 27.29 -6.34 -20.95
C GLU A 182 27.60 -5.23 -21.95
N LYS A 183 27.80 -4.01 -21.44
CA LYS A 183 28.09 -2.84 -22.26
C LYS A 183 29.49 -2.91 -22.89
N ASN A 184 30.47 -3.40 -22.14
CA ASN A 184 31.86 -3.48 -22.54
C ASN A 184 32.17 -4.78 -23.27
N ALA A 185 33.39 -4.88 -23.82
CA ALA A 185 33.86 -6.08 -24.51
C ALA A 185 34.08 -7.29 -23.58
N SER A 186 34.14 -7.07 -22.26
CA SER A 186 34.35 -8.13 -21.27
C SER A 186 33.41 -7.95 -20.07
N ILE A 187 33.02 -9.09 -19.49
CA ILE A 187 32.39 -9.17 -18.16
C ILE A 187 33.46 -9.01 -17.06
N GLY A 188 33.01 -8.91 -15.81
CA GLY A 188 33.83 -8.74 -14.60
C GLY A 188 33.58 -7.41 -13.88
N GLY A 189 33.12 -6.38 -14.61
CA GLY A 189 32.81 -5.06 -14.06
C GLY A 189 33.98 -4.44 -13.31
N THR A 190 33.69 -3.70 -12.23
CA THR A 190 34.72 -3.08 -11.38
C THR A 190 35.59 -4.10 -10.66
N MET A 191 35.07 -5.30 -10.36
CA MET A 191 35.82 -6.32 -9.62
C MET A 191 37.08 -6.75 -10.38
N ALA A 192 36.97 -6.97 -11.69
CA ALA A 192 38.10 -7.34 -12.55
C ALA A 192 39.20 -6.26 -12.67
N GLN A 193 38.98 -5.05 -12.15
CA GLN A 193 39.96 -3.96 -12.14
C GLN A 193 40.69 -3.81 -10.80
N ILE A 194 40.20 -4.46 -9.74
CA ILE A 194 40.75 -4.35 -8.39
C ILE A 194 41.78 -5.47 -8.18
N ASP A 195 42.90 -5.22 -7.50
CA ASP A 195 43.90 -6.26 -7.23
C ASP A 195 43.42 -7.28 -6.18
N LYS A 196 42.93 -6.78 -5.03
CA LYS A 196 42.52 -7.61 -3.89
C LYS A 196 41.17 -7.22 -3.30
N THR A 197 40.45 -8.20 -2.78
CA THR A 197 39.14 -8.00 -2.14
C THR A 197 39.22 -8.12 -0.62
N PHE A 198 38.84 -7.06 0.09
CA PHE A 198 38.71 -7.13 1.56
C PHE A 198 37.45 -7.97 1.93
N PRO A 199 37.43 -8.63 3.11
CA PRO A 199 38.48 -8.66 4.13
C PRO A 199 39.54 -9.76 3.92
N THR A 200 39.34 -10.70 2.99
CA THR A 200 40.21 -11.88 2.85
C THR A 200 41.53 -11.60 2.14
N MET A 201 41.61 -10.49 1.40
CA MET A 201 42.75 -10.10 0.57
C MET A 201 43.04 -11.09 -0.57
N ASP A 202 42.02 -11.83 -1.00
CA ASP A 202 42.07 -12.69 -2.19
C ASP A 202 42.20 -11.85 -3.46
N CYS A 203 42.76 -12.44 -4.51
CA CYS A 203 42.75 -11.85 -5.86
C CYS A 203 41.30 -11.74 -6.37
N SER A 204 41.01 -10.67 -7.12
CA SER A 204 39.65 -10.41 -7.61
C SER A 204 39.19 -11.28 -8.78
N ILE A 205 40.13 -11.73 -9.62
CA ILE A 205 39.94 -12.65 -10.75
C ILE A 205 41.10 -13.63 -10.85
#